data_AF-A0A946HBQ2-F1
#
_entry.id   AF-A0A946HBQ2-F1
#
_cell.length_a   1.000
_cell.length_b   1.000
_cell.length_c   1.000
_cell.angle_alpha   90.00
_cell.angle_beta   90.00
_cell.angle_gamma   90.00
#
_symmetry.space_group_name_H-M   'P 1'
#
loop_
_entity.id
_entity.type
_entity.pdbx_description
1 polymer ?
#
loop_
_entity_poly.entity_id
_entity_poly.type
_entity_poly.pdbx_seq_one_letter_code
_entity_poly.pdbx_strand_id
1 'polypeptide(L)'
;VVLTEAKVLWFEDLIDLCRAAVPTETQVMVKREDEQAFAELNAANPIFVEDAARLFCKQLKADARVGDFRIIASHQESLHSHDAISVLTEGKTFAHQSIDPKLFASLIHTG
;
A
#
# COMPACT_ATOMS: atom_id res chain seq x y z
N VAL A 1 12.13 -1.76 0.85
CA VAL A 1 12.61 -0.89 -0.27
C VAL A 1 14.11 -0.83 -0.20
N VAL A 2 14.79 -0.92 -1.34
CA VAL A 2 16.24 -0.72 -1.50
C VAL A 2 16.44 0.63 -2.19
N LEU A 3 17.42 1.40 -1.73
CA LEU A 3 17.71 2.72 -2.29
C LEU A 3 18.82 2.63 -3.34
N THR A 4 18.76 3.49 -4.35
CA THR A 4 19.88 3.72 -5.27
C THR A 4 21.00 4.47 -4.56
N GLU A 5 22.26 4.23 -4.93
CA GLU A 5 23.43 4.77 -4.21
C GLU A 5 23.34 6.29 -3.90
N ALA A 6 23.68 6.62 -2.65
CA ALA A 6 23.83 7.98 -2.09
C ALA A 6 22.57 8.86 -1.93
N LYS A 7 21.35 8.31 -2.02
CA LYS A 7 20.13 9.09 -1.78
C LYS A 7 19.43 8.69 -0.48
N VAL A 8 19.10 9.68 0.35
CA VAL A 8 18.31 9.49 1.57
C VAL A 8 16.83 9.52 1.22
N LEU A 9 16.09 8.54 1.72
CA LEU A 9 14.63 8.46 1.67
C LEU A 9 14.14 8.34 3.10
N TRP A 10 13.36 9.31 3.56
CA TRP A 10 12.77 9.29 4.90
C TRP A 10 11.48 8.46 4.90
N PHE A 11 11.00 8.06 6.07
CA PHE A 11 9.77 7.29 6.16
C PHE A 11 8.56 8.16 5.79
N GLU A 12 8.61 9.46 6.06
CA GLU A 12 7.62 10.45 5.64
C GLU A 12 7.52 10.53 4.12
N ASP A 13 8.64 10.49 3.40
CA ASP A 13 8.64 10.43 1.93
C ASP A 13 7.85 9.21 1.44
N LEU A 14 8.06 8.05 2.05
CA LEU A 14 7.32 6.82 1.70
C LEU A 14 5.83 6.94 2.00
N ILE A 15 5.47 7.55 3.13
CA ILE A 15 4.07 7.80 3.50
C ILE A 15 3.40 8.71 2.47
N ASP A 16 4.09 9.78 2.06
CA ASP A 16 3.56 10.74 1.09
C ASP A 16 3.42 10.13 -0.31
N LEU A 17 4.35 9.25 -0.72
CA LEU A 17 4.19 8.45 -1.93
C LEU A 17 2.95 7.53 -1.82
N CYS A 18 2.72 6.87 -0.69
CA CYS A 18 1.52 6.04 -0.51
C CYS A 18 0.23 6.87 -0.54
N ARG A 19 0.19 8.04 0.11
CA ARG A 19 -0.96 8.96 0.10
C ARG A 19 -1.27 9.49 -1.29
N ALA A 20 -0.24 9.79 -2.08
CA ALA A 20 -0.42 10.22 -3.47
C ALA A 20 -0.99 9.09 -4.35
N ALA A 21 -0.64 7.84 -4.06
CA ALA A 21 -1.13 6.67 -4.78
C ALA A 21 -2.58 6.32 -4.43
N VAL A 22 -2.97 6.42 -3.16
CA VAL A 22 -4.32 6.12 -2.65
C VAL A 22 -4.77 7.27 -1.73
N PRO A 23 -5.56 8.24 -2.24
CA PRO A 23 -5.82 9.51 -1.56
C PRO A 23 -6.95 9.45 -0.51
N THR A 24 -7.16 8.28 0.10
CA THR A 24 -8.25 8.02 1.06
C THR A 24 -7.70 7.47 2.37
N GLU A 25 -6.81 8.24 3.00
CA GLU A 25 -6.24 7.86 4.29
C GLU A 25 -7.29 7.82 5.42
N THR A 26 -7.02 7.00 6.44
CA THR A 26 -7.88 6.89 7.62
C THR A 26 -7.98 8.22 8.36
N GLN A 27 -9.20 8.69 8.57
CA GLN A 27 -9.47 9.92 9.31
C GLN A 27 -10.02 9.58 10.69
N VAL A 28 -9.42 10.13 11.75
CA VAL A 28 -9.76 9.76 13.15
C VAL A 28 -10.97 10.53 13.67
N MET A 29 -11.08 11.81 13.31
CA MET A 29 -12.16 12.69 13.73
C MET A 29 -12.48 13.65 12.59
N VAL A 30 -13.72 13.66 12.14
CA VAL A 30 -14.18 14.38 10.95
C VAL A 30 -15.49 15.08 11.22
N LYS A 31 -15.77 16.17 10.50
CA LYS A 31 -17.12 16.72 10.46
C LYS A 31 -17.99 15.91 9.50
N ARG A 32 -19.30 16.10 9.58
CA ARG A 32 -20.26 15.41 8.72
C ARG A 32 -19.99 15.66 7.24
N GLU A 33 -19.64 16.89 6.88
CA GLU A 33 -19.35 17.26 5.49
C GLU A 33 -18.08 16.55 4.97
N ASP A 34 -17.08 16.37 5.82
CA ASP A 34 -15.83 15.69 5.48
C ASP A 34 -16.05 14.17 5.32
N GLU A 35 -16.83 13.56 6.21
CA GLU A 35 -17.23 12.14 6.11
C GLU A 35 -17.99 11.87 4.80
N GLN A 36 -18.92 12.76 4.45
CA GLN A 36 -19.67 12.64 3.21
C GLN A 36 -18.75 12.74 1.98
N ALA A 37 -17.85 13.73 1.94
CA ALA A 37 -16.90 13.87 0.85
C ALA A 37 -15.96 12.64 0.73
N PHE A 38 -15.54 12.08 1.87
CA PHE A 38 -14.75 10.85 1.90
C PHE A 38 -15.53 9.65 1.34
N ALA A 39 -16.79 9.48 1.73
CA ALA A 39 -17.64 8.40 1.24
C ALA A 39 -17.89 8.52 -0.27
N GLU A 40 -18.18 9.72 -0.77
CA GLU A 40 -18.38 10.00 -2.19
C GLU A 40 -17.11 9.73 -3.00
N LEU A 41 -15.95 10.14 -2.50
CA LEU A 41 -14.66 9.90 -3.17
C LEU A 41 -14.34 8.40 -3.29
N ASN A 42 -14.51 7.63 -2.21
CA ASN A 42 -14.28 6.18 -2.24
C ASN A 42 -15.29 5.46 -3.12
N ALA A 43 -16.57 5.87 -3.09
CA ALA A 43 -17.60 5.28 -3.93
C ALA A 43 -17.36 5.53 -5.42
N ALA A 44 -16.82 6.70 -5.79
CA ALA A 44 -16.49 7.04 -7.17
C ALA A 44 -15.21 6.36 -7.68
N ASN A 45 -14.33 5.91 -6.78
CA ASN A 45 -13.03 5.32 -7.12
C ASN A 45 -12.81 3.98 -6.41
N PRO A 46 -13.67 2.97 -6.65
CA PRO A 46 -13.46 1.64 -6.08
C PRO A 46 -12.16 1.04 -6.64
N ILE A 47 -11.35 0.45 -5.76
CA ILE A 47 -10.09 -0.21 -6.13
C ILE A 47 -10.09 -1.65 -5.60
N PHE A 48 -9.58 -2.59 -6.39
CA PHE A 48 -9.24 -3.93 -5.89
C PHE A 48 -7.88 -3.90 -5.19
N VAL A 49 -7.57 -4.94 -4.40
CA VAL A 49 -6.29 -5.02 -3.66
C VAL A 49 -5.09 -5.04 -4.63
N GLU A 50 -5.26 -5.62 -5.82
CA GLU A 50 -4.25 -5.62 -6.87
C GLU A 50 -4.03 -4.24 -7.49
N ASP A 51 -5.10 -3.42 -7.57
CA ASP A 51 -4.99 -2.05 -8.07
C ASP A 51 -4.21 -1.18 -7.09
N ALA A 52 -4.47 -1.33 -5.78
CA ALA A 52 -3.68 -0.66 -4.75
C ALA A 52 -2.18 -0.99 -4.89
N ALA A 53 -1.82 -2.27 -5.05
CA ALA A 53 -0.43 -2.68 -5.27
C ALA A 53 0.17 -2.08 -6.56
N ARG A 54 -0.61 -1.97 -7.64
CA ARG A 54 -0.18 -1.34 -8.91
C ARG A 54 0.01 0.17 -8.76
N LEU A 55 -0.87 0.86 -8.03
CA LEU A 55 -0.77 2.30 -7.76
C LEU A 55 0.48 2.62 -6.94
N PHE A 56 0.72 1.87 -5.85
CA PHE A 56 1.95 2.01 -5.08
C PHE A 56 3.20 1.72 -5.92
N CYS A 57 3.16 0.69 -6.77
CA CYS A 57 4.26 0.36 -7.67
C CYS A 57 4.57 1.51 -8.64
N LYS A 58 3.54 2.10 -9.25
CA LYS A 58 3.69 3.26 -10.14
C LYS A 58 4.37 4.42 -9.43
N GLN A 59 3.96 4.71 -8.20
CA GLN A 59 4.50 5.83 -7.43
C GLN A 59 5.95 5.58 -6.97
N LEU A 60 6.27 4.36 -6.52
CA LEU A 60 7.64 3.99 -6.17
C LEU A 60 8.58 3.99 -7.38
N LYS A 61 8.11 3.53 -8.55
CA LYS A 61 8.88 3.58 -9.82
C LYS A 61 9.19 4.99 -10.29
N ALA A 62 8.34 5.96 -9.95
CA ALA A 62 8.54 7.35 -10.32
C ALA A 62 9.63 8.05 -9.48
N ASP A 63 9.93 7.53 -8.29
CA ASP A 63 10.97 8.10 -7.42
C ASP A 63 12.36 7.52 -7.77
N ALA A 64 13.23 8.35 -8.32
CA ALA A 64 14.58 7.97 -8.73
C ALA A 64 15.54 7.62 -7.56
N ARG A 65 15.09 7.69 -6.30
CA ARG A 65 15.80 7.20 -5.11
C ARG A 65 15.51 5.72 -4.84
N VAL A 66 14.39 5.21 -5.35
CA VAL A 66 13.93 3.84 -5.12
C VAL A 66 14.52 2.92 -6.19
N GLY A 67 15.24 1.88 -5.74
CA GLY A 67 15.70 0.78 -6.57
C GLY A 67 14.72 -0.39 -6.50
N ASP A 68 15.14 -1.50 -5.91
CA ASP A 68 14.32 -2.69 -5.73
C ASP A 68 13.29 -2.50 -4.61
N PHE A 69 12.07 -3.02 -4.75
CA PHE A 69 11.07 -2.97 -3.71
C PHE A 69 10.09 -4.13 -3.76
N ARG A 70 9.39 -4.35 -2.63
CA ARG A 70 8.25 -5.25 -2.52
C ARG A 70 7.12 -4.47 -1.87
N ILE A 71 5.93 -4.60 -2.44
CA ILE A 71 4.68 -4.10 -1.90
C ILE A 71 3.86 -5.32 -1.49
N ILE A 72 3.30 -5.24 -0.28
CA ILE A 72 2.30 -6.21 0.18
C ILE A 72 1.09 -5.37 0.61
N ALA A 73 -0.02 -5.53 -0.09
CA ALA A 73 -1.29 -4.90 0.21
C ALA A 73 -2.24 -5.95 0.80
N SER A 74 -2.94 -5.58 1.87
CA SER A 74 -4.00 -6.39 2.49
C SER A 74 -5.28 -5.57 2.53
N HIS A 75 -6.36 -6.10 1.96
CA HIS A 75 -7.70 -5.60 2.18
C HIS A 75 -8.35 -6.41 3.29
N GLN A 76 -8.72 -5.73 4.36
CA GLN A 76 -9.55 -6.29 5.42
C GLN A 76 -10.99 -6.35 4.92
N GLU A 77 -11.42 -7.54 4.51
CA GLU A 77 -12.72 -7.75 3.90
C GLU A 77 -13.81 -7.74 4.98
N SER A 78 -14.82 -6.88 4.82
CA SER A 78 -15.93 -6.78 5.78
C SER A 78 -16.96 -7.91 5.63
N LEU A 79 -17.03 -8.55 4.46
CA LEU A 79 -18.00 -9.59 4.12
C LEU A 79 -17.44 -11.01 4.21
N HIS A 80 -16.13 -11.15 4.47
CA HIS A 80 -15.44 -12.44 4.49
C HIS A 80 -14.63 -12.58 5.77
N SER A 81 -14.42 -13.83 6.22
CA SER A 81 -13.58 -14.12 7.38
C SER A 81 -12.09 -14.24 7.02
N HIS A 82 -11.68 -13.64 5.91
CA HIS A 82 -10.32 -13.69 5.39
C HIS A 82 -10.03 -12.42 4.62
N ASP A 83 -8.78 -11.98 4.67
CA ASP A 83 -8.30 -10.82 3.93
C ASP A 83 -7.96 -11.19 2.48
N ALA A 84 -8.12 -10.22 1.58
CA ALA A 84 -7.57 -10.32 0.23
C ALA A 84 -6.16 -9.72 0.20
N ILE A 85 -5.18 -10.48 -0.29
CA ILE A 85 -3.76 -10.08 -0.28
C ILE A 85 -3.22 -9.96 -1.71
N SER A 86 -2.52 -8.86 -1.98
CA SER A 86 -1.74 -8.68 -3.21
C SER A 86 -0.26 -8.45 -2.89
N VAL A 87 0.63 -9.15 -3.61
CA VAL A 87 2.08 -9.00 -3.49
C VAL A 87 2.65 -8.61 -4.83
N LEU A 88 3.41 -7.52 -4.87
CA LEU A 88 4.14 -7.07 -6.05
C LEU A 88 5.60 -6.91 -5.69
N THR A 89 6.48 -7.44 -6.53
CA THR A 89 7.94 -7.29 -6.37
C THR A 89 8.54 -6.68 -7.63
N GLU A 90 9.38 -5.67 -7.44
CA GLU A 90 10.22 -5.06 -8.48
C GLU A 90 11.70 -5.26 -8.11
N GLY A 91 12.48 -5.74 -9.07
CA GLY A 91 13.92 -6.00 -8.90
C GLY A 91 14.26 -7.41 -8.41
N LYS A 92 15.54 -7.64 -8.11
CA LYS A 92 16.10 -8.96 -7.78
C LYS A 92 16.22 -9.19 -6.28
N THR A 93 16.42 -8.14 -5.48
CA THR A 93 16.66 -8.26 -4.03
C THR A 93 15.53 -9.00 -3.30
N PHE A 94 14.29 -8.80 -3.74
CA PHE A 94 13.11 -9.41 -3.13
C PHE A 94 12.52 -10.53 -4.01
N ALA A 95 13.21 -11.01 -5.04
CA ALA A 95 12.69 -12.09 -5.86
C ALA A 95 12.75 -13.42 -5.10
N HIS A 96 11.60 -14.08 -4.91
CA HIS A 96 11.52 -15.42 -4.36
C HIS A 96 10.54 -16.27 -5.17
N GLN A 97 10.85 -17.57 -5.31
CA GLN A 97 9.96 -18.54 -5.97
C GLN A 97 8.82 -19.01 -5.05
N SER A 98 9.00 -18.87 -3.74
CA SER A 98 8.01 -19.24 -2.73
C SER A 98 7.87 -18.12 -1.70
N ILE A 99 6.70 -18.07 -1.06
CA ILE A 99 6.38 -17.12 0.00
C ILE A 99 6.36 -17.89 1.32
N ASP A 100 7.11 -17.43 2.32
CA ASP A 100 7.00 -17.96 3.68
C ASP A 100 5.59 -17.66 4.22
N PRO A 101 4.82 -18.65 4.70
CA PRO A 101 3.51 -18.41 5.30
C PRO A 101 3.52 -17.38 6.45
N LYS A 102 4.65 -17.21 7.14
CA LYS A 102 4.82 -16.22 8.21
C LYS A 102 5.03 -14.79 7.70
N LEU A 103 5.25 -14.60 6.40
CA LEU A 103 5.45 -13.27 5.80
C LEU A 103 4.28 -12.32 6.09
N PHE A 104 3.06 -12.86 6.19
CA PHE A 104 1.85 -12.09 6.44
C PHE A 104 1.51 -11.95 7.92
N ALA A 105 2.31 -12.51 8.83
CA ALA A 105 2.00 -12.49 10.26
C ALA A 105 1.87 -11.07 10.83
N SER A 106 2.61 -10.09 10.28
CA SER A 106 2.49 -8.68 10.68
C SER A 106 1.28 -7.96 10.09
N LEU A 107 0.57 -8.57 9.14
CA LEU A 107 -0.65 -8.03 8.53
C LEU A 107 -1.91 -8.54 9.25
N ILE A 108 -1.79 -9.65 9.98
CA ILE A 108 -2.89 -10.21 10.77
C ILE A 108 -2.99 -9.42 12.07
N HIS A 109 -4.05 -8.64 12.21
CA HIS A 109 -4.37 -8.02 13.49
C HIS A 109 -4.98 -9.09 14.40
N THR A 110 -4.19 -9.62 15.33
CA THR A 110 -4.73 -10.38 16.46
C THR A 110 -5.34 -9.37 17.42
N GLY A 111 -6.67 -9.29 17.47
CA GLY A 111 -7.40 -8.45 18.43
C GLY A 111 -7.06 -8.78 19.88
#